data_AF-A0AAI8YN60-F1
#
_entry.id   AF-A0AAI8YN60-F1
#
_cell.length_a   1.000
_cell.length_b   1.000
_cell.length_c   1.000
_cell.angle_alpha   90.00
_cell.angle_beta   90.00
_cell.angle_gamma   90.00
#
_symmetry.space_group_name_H-M   'P 1'
#
loop_
_entity.id
_entity.type
_entity.pdbx_description
1 polymer ?
#
loop_
_entity_poly.entity_id
_entity_poly.type
_entity_poly.pdbx_seq_one_letter_code
_entity_poly.pdbx_strand_id
1 'polypeptide(L)'
;MASLNPPPGTAYRYYHAGSPLFTRDNIQDLEDQINRNDPTFKYQTIDNGVIEAINIVYTNADKRRHQNKKLTIGLEDYRTVTSEHRRPQNHPGSALTEAPLFVNLEEVRDELDYNYDTAAQAFRDSLDNWRQNAKCAALESYISKLDLPPNTCRLHSSREQHAAALTIAGVLKRKLGAPIEIIVQDPVYSTVGKAVLTDHGMKPVDGVGGKAFLDIDSRTFVFTVFPEIPIRQIVADLARPAGMFWHRYNG
;
A
#
# COMPACT_ATOMS: atom_id res chain seq x y z
N MET A 1 30.98 -32.30 0.53
CA MET A 1 29.61 -31.72 0.53
C MET A 1 29.63 -30.51 -0.38
N ALA A 2 29.14 -30.67 -1.61
CA ALA A 2 29.06 -29.60 -2.59
C ALA A 2 27.90 -28.66 -2.21
N SER A 3 28.14 -27.35 -2.33
CA SER A 3 27.13 -26.29 -2.14
C SER A 3 25.91 -26.56 -3.02
N LEU A 4 24.74 -26.71 -2.39
CA LEU A 4 23.44 -26.98 -3.02
C LEU A 4 22.73 -25.70 -3.52
N ASN A 5 23.42 -24.57 -3.60
CA ASN A 5 22.81 -23.35 -4.11
C ASN A 5 23.16 -23.19 -5.60
N PRO A 6 22.18 -23.29 -6.52
CA PRO A 6 22.39 -22.84 -7.89
C PRO A 6 22.83 -21.36 -7.90
N PRO A 7 23.60 -20.94 -8.92
CA PRO A 7 24.05 -19.56 -9.01
C PRO A 7 22.84 -18.64 -9.13
N PRO A 8 22.75 -17.55 -8.35
CA PRO A 8 21.56 -16.72 -8.30
C PRO A 8 21.20 -16.13 -9.68
N GLY A 9 19.91 -16.19 -10.01
CA GLY A 9 19.28 -15.57 -11.18
C GLY A 9 19.47 -14.05 -11.27
N THR A 10 19.16 -13.48 -12.44
CA THR A 10 19.40 -12.07 -12.79
C THR A 10 18.80 -11.10 -11.78
N ALA A 11 17.52 -11.28 -11.43
CA ALA A 11 16.81 -10.44 -10.45
C ALA A 11 17.50 -10.40 -9.08
N TYR A 12 17.96 -11.54 -8.57
CA TYR A 12 18.69 -11.60 -7.31
C TYR A 12 19.97 -10.75 -7.36
N ARG A 13 20.73 -10.83 -8.46
CA ARG A 13 21.98 -10.06 -8.61
C ARG A 13 21.74 -8.55 -8.61
N TYR A 14 20.72 -8.08 -9.33
CA TYR A 14 20.38 -6.64 -9.37
C TYR A 14 19.92 -6.13 -8.00
N TYR A 15 19.07 -6.88 -7.30
CA TYR A 15 18.66 -6.52 -5.95
C TYR A 15 19.87 -6.41 -4.99
N HIS A 16 20.75 -7.42 -5.02
CA HIS A 16 21.94 -7.44 -4.17
C HIS A 16 23.00 -6.39 -4.55
N ALA A 17 22.98 -5.87 -5.78
CA ALA A 17 23.79 -4.72 -6.19
C ALA A 17 23.27 -3.38 -5.63
N GLY A 18 22.11 -3.38 -4.97
CA GLY A 18 21.50 -2.18 -4.38
C GLY A 18 20.61 -1.40 -5.35
N SER A 19 20.22 -1.99 -6.49
CA SER A 19 19.25 -1.38 -7.39
C SER A 19 17.88 -1.29 -6.70
N PRO A 20 17.22 -0.12 -6.68
CA PRO A 20 15.89 0.02 -6.13
C PRO A 20 14.89 -0.80 -6.95
N LEU A 21 14.01 -1.54 -6.27
CA LEU A 21 12.92 -2.26 -6.92
C LEU A 21 11.77 -1.31 -7.26
N PHE A 22 11.56 -0.30 -6.41
CA PHE A 22 10.47 0.65 -6.54
C PHE A 22 11.04 2.05 -6.72
N THR A 23 10.71 2.69 -7.84
CA THR A 23 11.06 4.10 -8.09
C THR A 23 9.78 4.92 -8.20
N ARG A 24 9.90 6.23 -7.96
CA ARG A 24 8.80 7.17 -8.18
C ARG A 24 8.35 7.16 -9.62
N ASP A 25 9.32 7.13 -10.53
CA ASP A 25 9.07 7.15 -11.97
C ASP A 25 8.25 5.92 -12.40
N ASN A 26 8.58 4.72 -11.90
CA ASN A 26 7.85 3.51 -12.29
C ASN A 26 6.43 3.46 -11.70
N ILE A 27 6.25 4.00 -10.49
CA ILE A 27 4.91 4.11 -9.88
C ILE A 27 4.07 5.14 -10.64
N GLN A 28 4.64 6.32 -10.94
CA GLN A 28 3.94 7.38 -11.66
C GLN A 28 3.62 6.95 -13.10
N ASP A 29 4.55 6.29 -13.79
CA ASP A 29 4.33 5.80 -15.14
C ASP A 29 3.16 4.81 -15.20
N LEU A 30 3.05 3.87 -14.26
CA LEU A 30 1.90 2.97 -14.20
C LEU A 30 0.60 3.66 -13.81
N GLU A 31 0.61 4.60 -12.86
CA GLU A 31 -0.57 5.44 -12.57
C GLU A 31 -1.04 6.15 -13.86
N ASP A 32 -0.12 6.72 -14.63
CA ASP A 32 -0.43 7.44 -15.86
C ASP A 32 -0.96 6.50 -16.96
N GLN A 33 -0.33 5.33 -17.14
CA GLN A 33 -0.80 4.34 -18.11
C GLN A 33 -2.23 3.86 -17.81
N ILE A 34 -2.55 3.63 -16.53
CA ILE A 34 -3.90 3.25 -16.11
C ILE A 34 -4.88 4.41 -16.34
N ASN A 35 -4.51 5.63 -15.95
CA ASN A 35 -5.38 6.81 -16.10
C ASN A 35 -5.65 7.18 -17.57
N ARG A 36 -4.68 6.95 -18.46
CA ARG A 36 -4.87 7.11 -19.92
C ARG A 36 -5.71 6.00 -20.55
N ASN A 37 -6.01 4.93 -19.80
CA ASN A 37 -6.63 3.71 -20.30
C ASN A 37 -5.84 3.10 -21.47
N ASP A 38 -4.52 3.01 -21.32
CA ASP A 38 -3.65 2.46 -22.37
C ASP A 38 -4.09 1.01 -22.72
N PRO A 39 -4.09 0.62 -24.01
CA PRO A 39 -4.53 -0.71 -24.44
C PRO A 39 -3.51 -1.81 -24.08
N THR A 40 -2.29 -1.41 -23.75
CA THR A 40 -1.17 -2.26 -23.32
C THR A 40 -0.43 -1.56 -22.19
N PHE A 41 -0.11 -2.29 -21.14
CA PHE A 41 0.73 -1.82 -20.05
C PHE A 41 2.18 -2.21 -20.28
N LYS A 42 3.08 -1.27 -19.97
CA LYS A 42 4.53 -1.43 -19.97
C LYS A 42 5.01 -1.50 -18.52
N TYR A 43 5.79 -2.52 -18.22
CA TYR A 43 6.35 -2.77 -16.90
C TYR A 43 7.86 -2.74 -16.97
N GLN A 44 8.49 -1.92 -16.15
CA GLN A 44 9.93 -1.98 -16.00
C GLN A 44 10.32 -3.20 -15.16
N THR A 45 11.24 -3.99 -15.66
CA THR A 45 11.84 -5.11 -14.93
C THR A 45 12.98 -4.63 -14.04
N ILE A 46 13.34 -5.45 -13.08
CA ILE A 46 14.45 -5.21 -12.14
C ILE A 46 15.82 -4.99 -12.81
N ASP A 47 16.02 -5.53 -14.01
CA ASP A 47 17.24 -5.36 -14.82
C ASP A 47 17.14 -4.19 -15.83
N ASN A 48 16.14 -3.32 -15.66
CA ASN A 48 15.82 -2.18 -16.54
C ASN A 48 15.36 -2.55 -17.95
N GLY A 49 14.95 -3.81 -18.16
CA GLY A 49 14.15 -4.19 -19.31
C GLY A 49 12.71 -3.68 -19.23
N VAL A 50 11.93 -3.95 -20.28
CA VAL A 50 10.52 -3.60 -20.36
C VAL A 50 9.73 -4.82 -20.83
N ILE A 51 8.66 -5.13 -20.10
CA ILE A 51 7.66 -6.14 -20.49
C ILE A 51 6.39 -5.42 -20.90
N GLU A 52 5.74 -5.89 -21.95
CA GLU A 52 4.42 -5.41 -22.36
C GLU A 52 3.35 -6.47 -22.07
N ALA A 53 2.20 -6.06 -21.53
CA ALA A 53 1.02 -6.92 -21.43
C ALA A 53 -0.24 -6.19 -21.88
N ILE A 54 -1.17 -6.94 -22.47
CA ILE A 54 -2.44 -6.39 -22.95
C ILE A 54 -3.30 -5.97 -21.75
N ASN A 55 -3.92 -4.79 -21.84
CA ASN A 55 -4.94 -4.38 -20.91
C ASN A 55 -6.21 -5.22 -21.15
N ILE A 56 -6.42 -6.22 -20.30
CA ILE A 56 -7.52 -7.18 -20.44
C ILE A 56 -8.91 -6.53 -20.34
N VAL A 57 -9.05 -5.38 -19.66
CA VAL A 57 -10.31 -4.59 -19.63
C VAL A 57 -10.65 -4.02 -21.00
N TYR A 58 -9.63 -3.76 -21.84
CA TYR A 58 -9.81 -3.21 -23.17
C TYR A 58 -10.17 -4.28 -24.23
N THR A 59 -10.13 -5.57 -23.89
CA THR A 59 -10.54 -6.61 -24.82
C THR A 59 -12.08 -6.66 -24.91
N ASN A 60 -12.62 -6.40 -26.11
CA ASN A 60 -14.07 -6.28 -26.35
C ASN A 60 -14.89 -7.55 -26.00
N ALA A 61 -14.24 -8.71 -25.82
CA ALA A 61 -14.91 -9.98 -25.56
C ALA A 61 -15.38 -10.17 -24.11
N ASP A 62 -14.79 -9.45 -23.13
CA ASP A 62 -15.00 -9.72 -21.69
C ASP A 62 -15.50 -8.52 -20.88
N LYS A 63 -15.94 -7.43 -21.54
CA LYS A 63 -16.46 -6.22 -20.88
C LYS A 63 -17.54 -6.50 -19.84
N ARG A 64 -18.36 -7.55 -19.98
CA ARG A 64 -19.36 -7.95 -18.98
C ARG A 64 -18.77 -8.64 -17.73
N ARG A 65 -17.63 -9.34 -17.87
CA ARG A 65 -16.97 -10.04 -16.75
C ARG A 65 -16.14 -9.12 -15.86
N HIS A 66 -15.87 -7.89 -16.31
CA HIS A 66 -15.00 -6.94 -15.64
C HIS A 66 -15.71 -5.62 -15.27
N GLN A 67 -17.04 -5.54 -15.38
CA GLN A 67 -17.81 -4.32 -15.03
C GLN A 67 -17.62 -3.91 -13.57
N ASN A 68 -17.46 -4.88 -12.68
CA ASN A 68 -17.26 -4.65 -11.25
C ASN A 68 -15.79 -4.80 -10.87
N LYS A 69 -14.85 -4.48 -11.78
CA LYS A 69 -13.42 -4.53 -11.48
C LYS A 69 -12.78 -3.18 -11.74
N LYS A 70 -11.83 -2.81 -10.90
CA LYS A 70 -10.97 -1.63 -11.08
C LYS A 70 -9.54 -2.09 -11.32
N LEU A 71 -8.82 -1.34 -12.14
CA LEU A 71 -7.39 -1.51 -12.31
C LEU A 71 -6.68 -0.96 -11.08
N THR A 72 -5.75 -1.72 -10.53
CA THR A 72 -4.86 -1.29 -9.43
C THR A 72 -3.42 -1.62 -9.74
N ILE A 73 -2.49 -0.99 -9.04
CA ILE A 73 -1.07 -1.35 -9.08
C ILE A 73 -0.85 -2.52 -8.11
N GLY A 74 -0.41 -3.64 -8.67
CA GLY A 74 0.16 -4.76 -7.95
C GLY A 74 1.63 -4.51 -7.58
N LEU A 75 2.02 -4.99 -6.40
CA LEU A 75 3.35 -4.78 -5.82
C LEU A 75 3.91 -6.14 -5.39
N GLU A 76 4.99 -6.58 -6.01
CA GLU A 76 5.64 -7.83 -5.63
C GLU A 76 6.76 -7.62 -4.61
N ASP A 77 6.81 -8.47 -3.59
CA ASP A 77 7.94 -8.46 -2.66
C ASP A 77 9.21 -9.04 -3.29
N TYR A 78 10.38 -8.71 -2.72
CA TYR A 78 11.64 -9.19 -3.27
C TYR A 78 11.74 -10.73 -3.28
N ARG A 79 11.07 -11.45 -2.37
CA ARG A 79 11.12 -12.92 -2.35
C ARG A 79 10.43 -13.44 -3.59
N THR A 80 9.29 -12.86 -3.97
CA THR A 80 8.62 -13.22 -5.21
C THR A 80 9.49 -12.92 -6.43
N VAL A 81 10.01 -11.68 -6.54
CA VAL A 81 10.77 -11.22 -7.72
C VAL A 81 12.14 -11.90 -7.85
N THR A 82 12.76 -12.29 -6.74
CA THR A 82 14.09 -12.95 -6.75
C THR A 82 14.01 -14.48 -6.65
N SER A 83 12.81 -15.07 -6.51
CA SER A 83 12.68 -16.53 -6.43
C SER A 83 12.85 -17.21 -7.80
N GLU A 84 13.83 -18.10 -7.91
CA GLU A 84 14.06 -18.91 -9.12
C GLU A 84 12.94 -19.96 -9.37
N HIS A 85 12.12 -20.23 -8.35
CA HIS A 85 11.13 -21.31 -8.34
C HIS A 85 9.68 -20.84 -8.53
N ARG A 86 9.47 -19.63 -9.06
CA ARG A 86 8.11 -19.15 -9.33
C ARG A 86 7.45 -20.07 -10.37
N ARG A 87 6.65 -21.03 -9.90
CA ARG A 87 5.70 -21.73 -10.77
C ARG A 87 4.78 -20.66 -11.34
N PRO A 88 4.50 -20.64 -12.65
CA PRO A 88 3.48 -19.76 -13.20
C PRO A 88 2.14 -20.14 -12.56
N GLN A 89 1.78 -19.47 -11.46
CA GLN A 89 0.45 -19.61 -10.88
C GLN A 89 -0.50 -18.86 -11.81
N ASN A 90 -1.41 -19.60 -12.45
CA ASN A 90 -2.71 -19.25 -13.05
C ASN A 90 -3.01 -17.83 -13.60
N HIS A 91 -2.01 -16.97 -13.78
CA HIS A 91 -2.09 -15.72 -14.49
C HIS A 91 -1.71 -16.02 -15.95
N PRO A 92 -2.60 -15.75 -16.92
CA PRO A 92 -2.24 -15.83 -18.32
C PRO A 92 -1.20 -14.73 -18.60
N GLY A 93 0.08 -15.09 -18.60
CA GLY A 93 1.20 -14.16 -18.81
C GLY A 93 2.37 -14.40 -17.86
N SER A 94 3.12 -15.49 -18.06
CA SER A 94 4.35 -15.82 -17.32
C SER A 94 5.54 -14.89 -17.61
N ALA A 95 5.31 -13.68 -18.13
CA ALA A 95 6.34 -12.70 -18.46
C ALA A 95 6.64 -11.74 -17.30
N LEU A 96 5.74 -11.58 -16.32
CA LEU A 96 5.86 -10.61 -15.23
C LEU A 96 6.76 -11.07 -14.07
N THR A 97 7.54 -12.14 -14.22
CA THR A 97 8.33 -12.73 -13.13
C THR A 97 9.40 -11.79 -12.59
N GLU A 98 9.81 -10.81 -13.38
CA GLU A 98 10.90 -9.88 -13.06
C GLU A 98 10.43 -8.42 -12.87
N ALA A 99 9.13 -8.16 -12.98
CA ALA A 99 8.54 -6.84 -12.77
C ALA A 99 8.05 -6.70 -11.30
N PRO A 100 8.64 -5.79 -10.49
CA PRO A 100 8.19 -5.54 -9.12
C PRO A 100 6.85 -4.80 -9.05
N LEU A 101 6.48 -4.12 -10.14
CA LEU A 101 5.24 -3.37 -10.30
C LEU A 101 4.47 -3.92 -11.50
N PHE A 102 3.16 -4.11 -11.33
CA PHE A 102 2.29 -4.62 -12.38
C PHE A 102 0.87 -4.10 -12.23
N VAL A 103 -0.01 -4.35 -13.21
CA VAL A 103 -1.43 -3.99 -13.11
C VAL A 103 -2.25 -5.20 -12.69
N ASN A 104 -3.07 -5.00 -11.65
CA ASN A 104 -4.03 -5.95 -11.12
C ASN A 104 -5.46 -5.56 -11.45
N LEU A 105 -6.35 -6.56 -11.38
CA LEU A 105 -7.80 -6.33 -11.38
C LEU A 105 -8.36 -6.65 -10.00
N GLU A 106 -8.80 -5.62 -9.31
CA GLU A 106 -9.47 -5.77 -8.02
C GLU A 106 -10.98 -5.75 -8.21
N GLU A 107 -11.68 -6.67 -7.56
CA GLU A 107 -13.13 -6.65 -7.51
C GLU A 107 -13.61 -5.43 -6.71
N VAL A 108 -14.35 -4.58 -7.38
CA VAL A 108 -15.16 -3.55 -6.74
C VAL A 108 -16.37 -4.29 -6.21
N ARG A 109 -16.37 -4.55 -4.90
CA ARG A 109 -17.60 -4.92 -4.21
C ARG A 109 -18.58 -3.78 -4.43
N ASP A 110 -19.82 -4.11 -4.81
CA ASP A 110 -20.88 -3.12 -4.93
C ASP A 110 -20.82 -2.22 -3.71
N GLU A 111 -20.84 -0.90 -3.93
CA GLU A 111 -21.13 0.03 -2.84
C GLU A 111 -22.52 -0.37 -2.35
N LEU A 112 -22.58 -1.29 -1.38
CA LEU A 112 -23.76 -1.46 -0.56
C LEU A 112 -24.13 -0.04 -0.17
N ASP A 113 -25.41 0.30 -0.33
CA ASP A 113 -25.98 1.63 -0.15
C ASP A 113 -25.84 2.04 1.33
N TYR A 114 -24.59 2.28 1.74
CA TYR A 114 -24.18 2.50 3.10
C TYR A 114 -24.63 3.92 3.39
N ASN A 115 -25.70 4.04 4.16
CA ASN A 115 -26.13 5.34 4.66
C ASN A 115 -24.94 6.01 5.37
N TYR A 116 -24.59 7.21 4.91
CA TYR A 116 -23.53 8.02 5.47
C TYR A 116 -23.66 8.18 6.99
N ASP A 117 -24.87 8.44 7.51
CA ASP A 117 -25.11 8.64 8.94
C ASP A 117 -24.76 7.38 9.73
N THR A 118 -25.12 6.21 9.20
CA THR A 118 -24.79 4.91 9.80
C THR A 118 -23.27 4.68 9.79
N ALA A 119 -22.60 4.95 8.68
CA ALA A 119 -21.15 4.78 8.57
C ALA A 119 -20.39 5.77 9.49
N ALA A 120 -20.83 7.02 9.52
CA ALA A 120 -20.29 8.06 10.38
C ALA A 120 -20.50 7.72 11.86
N GLN A 121 -21.68 7.22 12.24
CA GLN A 121 -21.95 6.79 13.61
C GLN A 121 -21.06 5.61 14.00
N ALA A 122 -20.96 4.58 13.15
CA ALA A 122 -20.10 3.43 13.41
C ALA A 122 -18.62 3.83 13.54
N PHE A 123 -18.17 4.83 12.78
CA PHE A 123 -16.83 5.39 12.91
C PHE A 123 -16.66 6.13 14.25
N ARG A 124 -17.60 7.00 14.64
CA ARG A 124 -17.61 7.68 15.95
C ARG A 124 -17.58 6.70 17.12
N ASP A 125 -18.43 5.67 17.09
CA ASP A 125 -18.45 4.63 18.12
C ASP A 125 -17.09 3.91 18.21
N SER A 126 -16.46 3.67 17.05
CA SER A 126 -15.12 3.06 17.01
C SER A 126 -14.05 3.98 17.58
N LEU A 127 -14.13 5.30 17.35
CA LEU A 127 -13.24 6.29 17.95
C LEU A 127 -13.39 6.34 19.47
N ASP A 128 -14.63 6.36 19.97
CA ASP A 128 -14.89 6.44 21.40
C ASP A 128 -14.47 5.14 22.12
N ASN A 129 -14.73 3.98 21.50
CA ASN A 129 -14.21 2.70 21.97
C ASN A 129 -12.67 2.65 21.96
N TRP A 130 -12.03 3.17 20.90
CA TRP A 130 -10.57 3.24 20.81
C TRP A 130 -9.97 4.09 21.93
N ARG A 131 -10.53 5.27 22.20
CA ARG A 131 -10.07 6.19 23.26
C ARG A 131 -10.11 5.57 24.64
N GLN A 132 -11.08 4.68 24.90
CA GLN A 132 -11.22 3.96 26.16
C GLN A 132 -10.33 2.71 26.23
N ASN A 133 -9.72 2.30 25.11
CA ASN A 133 -8.91 1.10 25.03
C ASN A 133 -7.50 1.34 25.58
N ALA A 134 -6.99 0.41 26.39
CA ALA A 134 -5.62 0.44 26.89
C ALA A 134 -4.56 0.53 25.77
N LYS A 135 -4.86 0.01 24.57
CA LYS A 135 -4.00 0.14 23.37
C LYS A 135 -3.81 1.60 22.94
N CYS A 136 -4.83 2.45 23.08
CA CYS A 136 -4.72 3.88 22.76
C CYS A 136 -3.76 4.57 23.73
N ALA A 137 -3.95 4.40 25.04
CA ALA A 137 -3.06 4.96 26.05
C ALA A 137 -1.61 4.46 25.88
N ALA A 138 -1.42 3.18 25.54
CA ALA A 138 -0.11 2.63 25.23
C ALA A 138 0.51 3.32 24.00
N LEU A 139 -0.24 3.47 22.90
CA LEU A 139 0.21 4.13 21.69
C LEU A 139 0.63 5.58 21.95
N GLU A 140 -0.18 6.35 22.69
CA GLU A 140 0.15 7.73 23.07
C GLU A 140 1.44 7.81 23.90
N SER A 141 1.59 6.92 24.89
CA SER A 141 2.79 6.80 25.72
C SER A 141 4.02 6.47 24.88
N TYR A 142 3.91 5.59 23.89
CA TYR A 142 5.02 5.27 22.99
C TYR A 142 5.40 6.46 22.11
N ILE A 143 4.43 7.10 21.46
CA ILE A 143 4.69 8.16 20.47
C ILE A 143 5.23 9.42 21.13
N SER A 144 4.71 9.76 22.31
CA SER A 144 5.23 10.89 23.08
C SER A 144 6.72 10.73 23.40
N LYS A 145 7.16 9.50 23.69
CA LYS A 145 8.53 9.14 24.10
C LYS A 145 9.47 8.78 22.94
N LEU A 146 9.03 8.87 21.69
CA LEU A 146 9.81 8.43 20.54
C LEU A 146 11.22 9.08 20.46
N ASP A 147 12.24 8.25 20.74
CA ASP A 147 13.40 7.92 19.89
C ASP A 147 13.27 6.41 19.57
N LEU A 148 13.17 6.00 18.29
CA LEU A 148 12.46 4.77 17.82
C LEU A 148 13.13 3.39 18.08
N PRO A 149 12.49 2.46 18.83
CA PRO A 149 12.49 1.01 18.51
C PRO A 149 11.07 0.34 18.61
N PRO A 150 10.88 -0.98 18.35
CA PRO A 150 9.75 -1.49 17.55
C PRO A 150 8.43 -1.85 18.29
N ASN A 151 7.33 -1.39 17.68
CA ASN A 151 6.04 -2.05 17.36
C ASN A 151 5.45 -3.11 18.31
N THR A 152 4.41 -2.74 19.08
CA THR A 152 3.60 -3.69 19.87
C THR A 152 2.07 -3.56 19.71
N CYS A 153 1.54 -2.62 18.92
CA CYS A 153 0.08 -2.47 18.81
C CYS A 153 -0.52 -3.32 17.66
N ARG A 154 -1.31 -4.35 18.01
CA ARG A 154 -2.16 -5.09 17.05
C ARG A 154 -3.52 -4.41 16.95
N LEU A 155 -3.84 -3.91 15.75
CA LEU A 155 -5.16 -3.36 15.39
C LEU A 155 -5.84 -4.33 14.42
N HIS A 156 -7.12 -4.61 14.64
CA HIS A 156 -7.84 -5.69 13.95
C HIS A 156 -8.87 -5.19 12.92
N SER A 157 -9.29 -3.92 12.98
CA SER A 157 -10.20 -3.34 11.99
C SER A 157 -9.64 -2.06 11.35
N SER A 158 -10.07 -1.75 10.12
CA SER A 158 -9.71 -0.49 9.45
C SER A 158 -10.06 0.73 10.30
N ARG A 159 -11.24 0.74 10.92
CA ARG A 159 -11.70 1.80 11.84
C ARG A 159 -10.75 2.02 13.02
N GLU A 160 -10.25 0.95 13.64
CA GLU A 160 -9.23 1.06 14.69
C GLU A 160 -7.90 1.62 14.16
N GLN A 161 -7.51 1.26 12.93
CA GLN A 161 -6.31 1.80 12.29
C GLN A 161 -6.44 3.31 12.01
N HIS A 162 -7.59 3.77 11.51
CA HIS A 162 -7.87 5.20 11.34
C HIS A 162 -7.93 5.94 12.68
N ALA A 163 -8.54 5.35 13.70
CA ALA A 163 -8.56 5.91 15.06
C ALA A 163 -7.15 6.08 15.64
N ALA A 164 -6.29 5.08 15.43
CA ALA A 164 -4.88 5.16 15.78
C ALA A 164 -4.16 6.27 14.98
N ALA A 165 -4.39 6.41 13.67
CA ALA A 165 -3.81 7.48 12.87
C ALA A 165 -4.17 8.88 13.39
N LEU A 166 -5.43 9.12 13.79
CA LEU A 166 -5.85 10.38 14.43
C LEU A 166 -5.12 10.61 15.76
N THR A 167 -4.94 9.55 16.55
CA THR A 167 -4.22 9.61 17.83
C THR A 167 -2.75 9.98 17.61
N ILE A 168 -2.09 9.31 16.65
CA ILE A 168 -0.71 9.60 16.23
C ILE A 168 -0.58 11.08 15.83
N ALA A 169 -1.44 11.54 14.92
CA ALA A 169 -1.45 12.91 14.44
C ALA A 169 -1.69 13.93 15.57
N GLY A 170 -2.59 13.62 16.51
CA GLY A 170 -2.86 14.45 17.68
C GLY A 170 -1.65 14.57 18.62
N VAL A 171 -0.94 13.47 18.87
CA VAL A 171 0.29 13.48 19.68
C VAL A 171 1.40 14.26 18.97
N LEU A 172 1.62 13.99 17.67
CA LEU A 172 2.63 14.67 16.87
C LEU A 172 2.36 16.17 16.77
N LYS A 173 1.10 16.58 16.57
CA LYS A 173 0.69 17.99 16.57
C LYS A 173 1.07 18.70 17.88
N ARG A 174 0.83 18.07 19.04
CA ARG A 174 1.21 18.62 20.35
C ARG A 174 2.72 18.73 20.51
N LYS A 175 3.47 17.72 20.04
CA LYS A 175 4.94 17.67 20.17
C LYS A 175 5.64 18.65 19.24
N LEU A 176 5.14 18.81 18.02
CA LEU A 176 5.76 19.63 16.96
C LEU A 176 5.19 21.05 16.90
N GLY A 177 4.06 21.32 17.54
CA GLY A 177 3.40 22.62 17.51
C GLY A 177 2.76 22.99 16.17
N ALA A 178 2.64 22.04 15.23
CA ALA A 178 2.12 22.25 13.88
C ALA A 178 1.03 21.24 13.52
N PRO A 179 0.04 21.59 12.69
CA PRO A 179 -0.93 20.64 12.14
C PRO A 179 -0.23 19.49 11.40
N ILE A 180 -0.79 18.29 11.52
CA ILE A 180 -0.32 17.08 10.82
C ILE A 180 -1.39 16.72 9.80
N GLU A 181 -1.05 16.77 8.50
CA GLU A 181 -1.91 16.25 7.44
C GLU A 181 -1.90 14.71 7.51
N ILE A 182 -3.09 14.10 7.43
CA ILE A 182 -3.23 12.64 7.45
C ILE A 182 -3.65 12.19 6.07
N ILE A 183 -2.71 11.63 5.31
CA ILE A 183 -2.96 11.04 4.01
C ILE A 183 -3.30 9.56 4.22
N VAL A 184 -4.43 9.10 3.66
CA VAL A 184 -4.85 7.70 3.76
C VAL A 184 -5.12 7.13 2.38
N GLN A 185 -4.70 5.90 2.13
CA GLN A 185 -4.98 5.22 0.88
C GLN A 185 -5.33 3.76 1.15
N ASP A 186 -6.45 3.37 0.56
CA ASP A 186 -6.84 1.99 0.38
C ASP A 186 -7.61 1.97 -0.94
N PRO A 187 -7.19 1.18 -1.94
CA PRO A 187 -7.91 1.07 -3.20
C PRO A 187 -9.39 0.73 -2.99
N VAL A 188 -9.75 -0.02 -1.93
CA VAL A 188 -11.12 -0.50 -1.67
C VAL A 188 -12.00 0.42 -0.83
N TYR A 189 -11.57 1.64 -0.51
CA TYR A 189 -12.47 2.60 0.13
C TYR A 189 -13.69 2.89 -0.76
N SER A 190 -14.88 2.78 -0.17
CA SER A 190 -16.12 3.26 -0.78
C SER A 190 -16.19 4.79 -0.75
N THR A 191 -17.03 5.36 -1.61
CA THR A 191 -17.33 6.80 -1.63
C THR A 191 -17.78 7.31 -0.26
N VAL A 192 -18.68 6.57 0.39
CA VAL A 192 -19.16 6.89 1.75
C VAL A 192 -18.03 6.81 2.78
N GLY A 193 -17.17 5.80 2.70
CA GLY A 193 -16.00 5.68 3.57
C GLY A 193 -15.06 6.87 3.42
N LYS A 194 -14.77 7.29 2.19
CA LYS A 194 -13.94 8.49 1.91
C LYS A 194 -14.56 9.76 2.47
N ALA A 195 -15.88 9.92 2.35
CA ALA A 195 -16.60 11.07 2.92
C ALA A 195 -16.44 11.11 4.45
N VAL A 196 -16.71 9.98 5.13
CA VAL A 196 -16.54 9.89 6.59
C VAL A 196 -15.10 10.19 7.02
N LEU A 197 -14.09 9.69 6.30
CA LEU A 197 -12.69 9.97 6.61
C LEU A 197 -12.34 11.46 6.41
N THR A 198 -12.85 12.07 5.35
CA THR A 198 -12.69 13.50 5.06
C THR A 198 -13.26 14.36 6.19
N ASP A 199 -14.45 14.03 6.69
CA ASP A 199 -15.10 14.76 7.79
C ASP A 199 -14.34 14.68 9.12
N HIS A 200 -13.45 13.69 9.26
CA HIS A 200 -12.57 13.55 10.41
C HIS A 200 -11.16 14.14 10.17
N GLY A 201 -10.98 14.93 9.11
CA GLY A 201 -9.74 15.64 8.82
C GLY A 201 -8.65 14.79 8.19
N MET A 202 -9.00 13.63 7.62
CA MET A 202 -8.10 12.85 6.78
C MET A 202 -8.27 13.22 5.31
N LYS A 203 -7.26 12.91 4.51
CA LYS A 203 -7.26 13.10 3.07
C LYS A 203 -7.13 11.74 2.38
N PRO A 204 -8.26 11.09 2.03
CA PRO A 204 -8.24 9.93 1.17
C PRO A 204 -7.59 10.27 -0.17
N VAL A 205 -6.64 9.45 -0.60
CA VAL A 205 -5.99 9.61 -1.90
C VAL A 205 -6.72 8.75 -2.92
N ASP A 206 -7.27 9.42 -3.93
CA ASP A 206 -7.78 8.76 -5.13
C ASP A 206 -6.63 8.37 -6.05
N GLY A 207 -6.65 7.14 -6.52
CA GLY A 207 -5.66 6.58 -7.41
C GLY A 207 -5.82 5.07 -7.49
N VAL A 208 -4.91 4.43 -8.22
CA VAL A 208 -4.97 2.99 -8.47
C VAL A 208 -4.10 2.20 -7.51
N GLY A 209 -3.74 2.78 -6.36
CA GLY A 209 -3.01 2.11 -5.29
C GLY A 209 -1.53 2.47 -5.19
N GLY A 210 -0.99 3.32 -6.08
CA GLY A 210 0.39 3.79 -6.03
C GLY A 210 0.55 5.22 -5.47
N LYS A 211 -0.44 6.08 -5.67
CA LYS A 211 -0.30 7.53 -5.49
C LYS A 211 0.20 8.01 -4.13
N ALA A 212 -0.29 7.48 -3.01
CA ALA A 212 0.17 7.89 -1.68
C ALA A 212 1.66 7.59 -1.42
N PHE A 213 2.26 6.63 -2.15
CA PHE A 213 3.71 6.42 -2.07
C PHE A 213 4.50 7.60 -2.66
N LEU A 214 3.93 8.29 -3.64
CA LEU A 214 4.54 9.46 -4.27
C LEU A 214 4.56 10.68 -3.33
N ASP A 215 3.71 10.71 -2.31
CA ASP A 215 3.69 11.78 -1.32
C ASP A 215 4.67 11.57 -0.15
N ILE A 216 5.28 10.38 -0.03
CA ILE A 216 6.19 10.07 1.09
C ILE A 216 7.50 10.82 0.91
N ASP A 217 7.93 11.60 1.90
CA ASP A 217 9.22 12.28 1.94
C ASP A 217 9.96 12.04 3.27
N SER A 218 11.10 12.69 3.47
CA SER A 218 11.89 12.60 4.71
C SER A 218 11.20 13.21 5.94
N ARG A 219 10.07 13.91 5.77
CA ARG A 219 9.26 14.52 6.85
C ARG A 219 7.98 13.74 7.11
N THR A 220 7.78 12.65 6.39
CA THR A 220 6.60 11.80 6.52
C THR A 220 6.76 10.82 7.68
N PHE A 221 5.66 10.54 8.39
CA PHE A 221 5.56 9.40 9.30
C PHE A 221 4.64 8.35 8.68
N VAL A 222 5.17 7.17 8.37
CA VAL A 222 4.40 6.12 7.72
C VAL A 222 3.75 5.21 8.76
N PHE A 223 2.43 5.06 8.69
CA PHE A 223 1.68 4.14 9.54
C PHE A 223 1.04 3.04 8.69
N THR A 224 1.42 1.78 8.93
CA THR A 224 0.85 0.62 8.24
C THR A 224 0.64 -0.55 9.20
N VAL A 225 -0.45 -1.28 9.01
CA VAL A 225 -0.83 -2.40 9.88
C VAL A 225 -1.25 -3.58 9.01
N PHE A 226 -0.55 -4.72 9.18
CA PHE A 226 -0.76 -5.95 8.40
C PHE A 226 -0.84 -5.73 6.87
N PRO A 227 0.13 -5.04 6.24
CA PRO A 227 0.08 -4.89 4.80
C PRO A 227 0.30 -6.24 4.10
N GLU A 228 -0.50 -6.52 3.08
CA GLU A 228 -0.32 -7.67 2.17
C GLU A 228 0.75 -7.39 1.10
N ILE A 229 1.24 -6.15 1.03
CA ILE A 229 2.23 -5.64 0.07
C ILE A 229 3.54 -5.22 0.78
N PRO A 230 4.69 -5.17 0.08
CA PRO A 230 6.00 -4.92 0.69
C PRO A 230 6.27 -3.45 1.06
N ILE A 231 5.40 -2.81 1.85
CA ILE A 231 5.48 -1.38 2.21
C ILE A 231 6.88 -0.97 2.69
N ARG A 232 7.52 -1.80 3.53
CA ARG A 232 8.84 -1.51 4.07
C ARG A 232 9.92 -1.38 3.00
N GLN A 233 9.83 -2.19 1.95
CA GLN A 233 10.81 -2.17 0.84
C GLN A 233 10.55 -0.95 -0.04
N ILE A 234 9.29 -0.73 -0.39
CA ILE A 234 8.85 0.44 -1.17
C ILE A 234 9.33 1.73 -0.50
N VAL A 235 9.01 1.90 0.79
CA VAL A 235 9.37 3.11 1.55
C VAL A 235 10.89 3.30 1.68
N ALA A 236 11.64 2.19 1.79
CA ALA A 236 13.10 2.23 1.85
C ALA A 236 13.73 2.67 0.53
N ASP A 237 13.15 2.26 -0.60
CA ASP A 237 13.61 2.66 -1.94
C ASP A 237 13.22 4.12 -2.27
N LEU A 238 12.08 4.60 -1.79
CA LEU A 238 11.53 5.91 -2.20
C LEU A 238 12.02 7.12 -1.43
N ALA A 239 12.13 7.05 -0.10
CA ALA A 239 12.19 8.30 0.69
C ALA A 239 12.87 8.24 2.07
N ARG A 240 13.01 7.06 2.71
CA ARG A 240 13.51 6.94 4.10
C ARG A 240 12.84 7.96 5.06
N PRO A 241 11.55 7.76 5.40
CA PRO A 241 10.73 8.71 6.15
C PRO A 241 11.28 8.99 7.56
N ALA A 242 10.79 10.06 8.19
CA ALA A 242 11.17 10.46 9.55
C ALA A 242 10.88 9.36 10.59
N GLY A 243 9.90 8.50 10.31
CA GLY A 243 9.61 7.32 11.10
C GLY A 243 8.60 6.44 10.41
N MET A 244 8.53 5.18 10.84
CA MET A 244 7.53 4.24 10.38
C MET A 244 7.05 3.38 11.53
N PHE A 245 5.74 3.31 11.70
CA PHE A 245 5.08 2.28 12.50
C PHE A 245 4.62 1.17 11.56
N TRP A 246 5.01 -0.06 11.85
CA TRP A 246 4.61 -1.21 11.05
C TRP A 246 4.32 -2.43 11.90
N HIS A 247 3.41 -3.29 11.47
CA HIS A 247 3.27 -4.58 12.14
C HIS A 247 4.46 -5.50 11.81
N ARG A 248 5.21 -5.97 12.82
CA ARG A 248 6.21 -7.02 12.62
C ARG A 248 5.47 -8.35 12.51
N TYR A 249 5.50 -8.97 11.33
CA TYR A 249 5.08 -10.36 11.19
C TYR A 249 6.00 -11.20 12.09
N ASN A 250 5.45 -11.79 13.15
CA ASN A 250 6.12 -12.87 13.86
C ASN A 250 5.83 -14.12 13.04
N GLY A 251 6.72 -14.42 12.09
CA GLY A 251 6.77 -15.74 11.47
C GLY A 251 7.08 -16.81 12.50
#